data_AF-A0AAV6WD02-F1
#
_entry.id   AF-A0AAV6WD02-F1
#
_cell.length_a   1.000
_cell.length_b   1.000
_cell.length_c   1.000
_cell.angle_alpha   90.00
_cell.angle_beta   90.00
_cell.angle_gamma   90.00
#
_symmetry.space_group_name_H-M   'P 1'
#
loop_
_entity.id
_entity.type
_entity.pdbx_description
1 polymer ?
#
loop_
_entity_poly.entity_id
_entity_poly.type
_entity_poly.pdbx_seq_one_letter_code
_entity_poly.pdbx_strand_id
1 'polypeptide(L)'
;MSEPEVVNFGKSLIVPSVKELVKEPVFNIPTRYVRTDHDPPMLCEDVNHIPSIPVIDLQRLLSIGKSENHELEKLHLACQEWGFFQIKNHGVSDSLVEKFRSEVVKFFELPMEEKRKLWQHPDNHEGFGQLFVVSEEQKLDWSDMFYITTLPTNLRQIHLFQKLPTNLRETIEDYSEEMKKLAMTLLSQLAQALKMDDEEMRQLYDNGVQSIRMNYYPPCPMPERAIGFTPHSDADALTILFQLNETEGLQIRRDGKWVPVKPLPNAFIVNVGDALEIVSNGMYRSIEHRAIVNSSKERISVATFYSSNMDSDLGPARSLIGPNNPPIFRRMPIHDYFKEFFARKLNGKSYLDFMKLEEPEVVNFGKSLIVPSVQELAKEPIFNIPTRYVRTDQDPPMLCEDVNHIPSIPVIDLQRLLSIGKSENHELEKLHLACKEWGFFQIINHGVSHSLVEKFRSEVVKFFELPMEEKRKLWQHPDNHEGFGQLFVVSEEQKL
;
A
#
# COMPACT_ATOMS: atom_id res chain seq x y z
N MET A 1 -19.76 41.28 -1.12
CA MET A 1 -19.77 39.81 -1.27
C MET A 1 -18.48 39.47 -1.98
N SER A 2 -17.53 38.84 -1.31
CA SER A 2 -16.36 38.26 -1.96
C SER A 2 -16.83 37.21 -2.96
N GLU A 3 -16.22 37.15 -4.14
CA GLU A 3 -16.41 36.01 -5.05
C GLU A 3 -16.11 34.72 -4.26
N PRO A 4 -16.92 33.65 -4.42
CA PRO A 4 -16.62 32.39 -3.76
C PRO A 4 -15.23 31.94 -4.22
N GLU A 5 -14.34 31.74 -3.26
CA GLU A 5 -12.98 31.29 -3.51
C GLU A 5 -13.05 29.95 -4.23
N VAL A 6 -12.55 29.88 -5.47
CA VAL A 6 -12.54 28.65 -6.25
C VAL A 6 -11.56 27.70 -5.57
N VAL A 7 -12.10 26.68 -4.90
CA VAL A 7 -11.28 25.66 -4.24
C VAL A 7 -10.54 24.88 -5.31
N ASN A 8 -9.21 24.93 -5.24
CA ASN A 8 -8.34 24.27 -6.19
C ASN A 8 -7.23 23.54 -5.44
N PHE A 9 -7.28 22.22 -5.51
CA PHE A 9 -6.38 21.35 -4.77
C PHE A 9 -5.00 21.20 -5.41
N GLY A 10 -4.79 21.63 -6.65
CA GLY A 10 -3.50 21.48 -7.29
C GLY A 10 -3.48 21.82 -8.77
N LYS A 11 -2.30 21.73 -9.36
CA LYS A 11 -2.04 22.01 -10.77
C LYS A 11 -1.24 20.90 -11.42
N SER A 12 -1.39 20.77 -12.72
CA SER A 12 -0.65 19.81 -13.54
C SER A 12 -0.29 20.47 -14.86
N LEU A 13 0.93 20.23 -15.35
CA LEU A 13 1.33 20.70 -16.66
C LEU A 13 0.50 19.99 -17.74
N ILE A 14 0.07 20.76 -18.74
CA ILE A 14 -0.66 20.23 -19.88
C ILE A 14 0.27 19.38 -20.74
N VAL A 15 -0.15 18.16 -21.05
CA VAL A 15 0.59 17.21 -21.90
C VAL A 15 -0.27 16.71 -23.06
N PRO A 16 0.33 16.24 -24.16
CA PRO A 16 -0.42 15.74 -25.31
C PRO A 16 -1.33 14.56 -24.97
N SER A 17 -2.46 14.43 -25.69
CA SER A 17 -3.34 13.27 -25.59
C SER A 17 -2.68 12.04 -26.24
N VAL A 18 -2.61 10.95 -25.50
CA VAL A 18 -2.07 9.67 -25.97
C VAL A 18 -3.00 9.04 -27.00
N LYS A 19 -4.32 9.20 -26.87
CA LYS A 19 -5.28 8.73 -27.89
C LYS A 19 -5.05 9.39 -29.25
N GLU A 20 -4.62 10.65 -29.29
CA GLU A 20 -4.24 11.31 -30.55
C GLU A 20 -2.88 10.84 -31.06
N LEU A 21 -1.90 10.63 -30.17
CA LEU A 21 -0.58 10.15 -30.56
C LEU A 21 -0.63 8.82 -31.30
N VAL A 22 -1.56 7.93 -30.95
CA VAL A 22 -1.70 6.60 -31.56
C VAL A 22 -2.55 6.56 -32.84
N LYS A 23 -3.09 7.70 -33.31
CA LYS A 23 -3.81 7.74 -34.59
C LYS A 23 -2.89 7.54 -35.79
N GLU A 24 -1.65 7.97 -35.68
CA GLU A 24 -0.61 7.71 -36.67
C GLU A 24 0.14 6.42 -36.32
N PRO A 25 0.71 5.68 -37.29
CA PRO A 25 1.50 4.50 -37.01
C PRO A 25 2.74 4.83 -36.17
N VAL A 26 2.66 4.59 -34.86
CA VAL A 26 3.78 4.77 -33.93
C VAL A 26 4.54 3.44 -33.80
N PHE A 27 5.72 3.34 -34.40
CA PHE A 27 6.59 2.16 -34.27
C PHE A 27 7.43 2.17 -32.98
N ASN A 28 7.72 3.36 -32.45
CA ASN A 28 8.46 3.57 -31.20
C ASN A 28 7.73 4.60 -30.35
N ILE A 29 7.51 4.31 -29.06
CA ILE A 29 6.91 5.28 -28.14
C ILE A 29 7.86 6.47 -27.89
N PRO A 30 7.36 7.71 -27.74
CA PRO A 30 8.22 8.86 -27.46
C PRO A 30 8.99 8.69 -26.14
N THR A 31 10.21 9.24 -26.07
CA THR A 31 11.14 9.06 -24.93
C THR A 31 10.55 9.48 -23.58
N ARG A 32 9.59 10.40 -23.56
CA ARG A 32 8.89 10.85 -22.34
C ARG A 32 7.97 9.77 -21.76
N TYR A 33 7.55 8.78 -22.54
CA TYR A 33 6.74 7.64 -22.08
C TYR A 33 7.57 6.38 -21.77
N VAL A 34 8.84 6.34 -22.19
CA VAL A 34 9.75 5.20 -21.92
C VAL A 34 10.10 5.18 -20.44
N ARG A 35 9.72 4.09 -19.77
CA ARG A 35 10.01 3.77 -18.37
C ARG A 35 11.15 2.77 -18.29
N THR A 36 12.22 3.15 -17.61
CA THR A 36 13.36 2.28 -17.26
C THR A 36 13.49 2.09 -15.75
N ASP A 37 12.63 2.77 -15.00
CA ASP A 37 12.57 2.89 -13.55
C ASP A 37 11.49 2.00 -12.91
N HIS A 38 10.79 1.18 -13.71
CA HIS A 38 9.69 0.32 -13.25
C HIS A 38 10.06 -1.14 -13.44
N ASP A 39 9.62 -1.98 -12.48
CA ASP A 39 9.66 -3.43 -12.65
C ASP A 39 8.93 -3.79 -13.95
N PRO A 40 9.55 -4.58 -14.84
CA PRO A 40 8.86 -5.05 -16.05
C PRO A 40 7.55 -5.74 -15.65
N PRO A 41 6.48 -5.61 -16.45
CA PRO A 41 5.25 -6.31 -16.17
C PRO A 41 5.55 -7.81 -16.09
N MET A 42 5.19 -8.44 -14.97
CA MET A 42 5.32 -9.89 -14.85
C MET A 42 4.42 -10.55 -15.90
N LEU A 43 5.02 -11.20 -16.89
CA LEU A 43 4.35 -12.18 -17.73
C LEU A 43 4.15 -13.39 -16.83
N CYS A 44 2.95 -13.58 -16.29
CA CYS A 44 2.71 -14.65 -15.34
C CYS A 44 2.77 -16.01 -16.05
N GLU A 45 3.83 -16.77 -15.83
CA GLU A 45 4.02 -18.12 -16.39
C GLU A 45 3.16 -19.19 -15.68
N ASP A 46 2.48 -18.85 -14.57
CA ASP A 46 1.71 -19.81 -13.77
C ASP A 46 0.35 -19.25 -13.32
N VAL A 47 -0.62 -19.25 -14.24
CA VAL A 47 -1.96 -18.65 -14.07
C VAL A 47 -2.80 -19.36 -12.99
N ASN A 48 -2.41 -20.56 -12.56
CA ASN A 48 -3.23 -21.42 -11.69
C ASN A 48 -3.05 -21.15 -10.19
N HIS A 49 -2.09 -20.33 -9.77
CA HIS A 49 -1.79 -20.07 -8.35
C HIS A 49 -1.72 -18.58 -7.97
N ILE A 50 -2.23 -17.67 -8.81
CA ILE A 50 -2.22 -16.24 -8.51
C ILE A 50 -3.25 -15.93 -7.42
N PRO A 51 -2.84 -15.33 -6.28
CA PRO A 51 -3.77 -14.92 -5.23
C PRO A 51 -4.77 -13.88 -5.77
N SER A 52 -6.07 -14.15 -5.65
CA SER A 52 -7.13 -13.21 -6.04
C SER A 52 -7.55 -12.35 -4.86
N ILE A 53 -7.85 -11.06 -5.09
CA ILE A 53 -8.41 -10.20 -4.05
C ILE A 53 -9.76 -10.75 -3.52
N PRO A 54 -10.09 -10.55 -2.23
CA PRO A 54 -11.35 -10.99 -1.64
C PRO A 54 -12.58 -10.44 -2.37
N VAL A 55 -13.69 -11.17 -2.33
CA VAL A 55 -14.98 -10.76 -2.91
C VAL A 55 -16.01 -10.60 -1.80
N ILE A 56 -16.54 -9.41 -1.61
CA ILE A 56 -17.54 -9.05 -0.61
C ILE A 56 -18.93 -9.01 -1.25
N ASP A 57 -19.91 -9.65 -0.61
CA ASP A 57 -21.30 -9.63 -1.02
C ASP A 57 -22.08 -8.62 -0.15
N LEU A 58 -22.41 -7.45 -0.71
CA LEU A 58 -23.02 -6.36 0.08
C LEU A 58 -24.39 -6.77 0.65
N GLN A 59 -25.16 -7.55 -0.09
CA GLN A 59 -26.48 -8.01 0.38
C GLN A 59 -26.35 -8.93 1.60
N ARG A 60 -25.33 -9.80 1.63
CA ARG A 60 -25.04 -10.63 2.81
C ARG A 60 -24.54 -9.79 3.98
N LEU A 61 -23.68 -8.81 3.71
CA LEU A 61 -23.14 -7.89 4.70
C LEU A 61 -24.25 -7.14 5.44
N LEU A 62 -25.30 -6.70 4.72
CA LEU A 62 -26.44 -5.95 5.26
C LEU A 62 -27.59 -6.82 5.79
N SER A 63 -27.48 -8.16 5.73
CA SER A 63 -28.56 -9.04 6.18
C SER A 63 -28.69 -9.05 7.70
N ILE A 64 -29.88 -8.72 8.21
CA ILE A 64 -30.17 -8.63 9.66
C ILE A 64 -30.34 -10.05 10.23
N GLY A 65 -29.66 -10.36 11.34
CA GLY A 65 -30.02 -11.49 12.22
C GLY A 65 -29.07 -12.68 12.31
N LYS A 66 -27.75 -12.52 12.13
CA LYS A 66 -26.79 -13.57 12.51
C LYS A 66 -25.78 -13.02 13.52
N SER A 67 -25.70 -13.70 14.66
CA SER A 67 -24.77 -13.44 15.77
C SER A 67 -23.29 -13.54 15.38
N GLU A 68 -22.98 -13.87 14.13
CA GLU A 68 -21.66 -13.86 13.52
C GLU A 68 -21.81 -13.36 12.07
N ASN A 69 -21.59 -12.06 11.84
CA ASN A 69 -21.57 -11.52 10.47
C ASN A 69 -20.23 -11.88 9.83
N HIS A 70 -20.07 -13.13 9.37
CA HIS A 70 -18.85 -13.59 8.68
C HIS A 70 -18.46 -12.71 7.49
N GLU A 71 -19.43 -12.02 6.86
CA GLU A 71 -19.14 -11.11 5.75
C GLU A 71 -18.49 -9.81 6.24
N LEU A 72 -18.85 -9.32 7.43
CA LEU A 72 -18.21 -8.18 8.09
C LEU A 72 -16.77 -8.50 8.49
N GLU A 73 -16.54 -9.69 9.06
CA GLU A 73 -15.19 -10.17 9.38
C GLU A 73 -14.34 -10.32 8.10
N LYS A 74 -14.92 -10.86 7.04
CA LYS A 74 -14.27 -10.95 5.73
C LYS A 74 -13.92 -9.59 5.15
N LEU A 75 -14.81 -8.59 5.27
CA LEU A 75 -14.53 -7.21 4.87
C LEU A 75 -13.39 -6.62 5.70
N HIS A 76 -13.42 -6.83 7.01
CA HIS A 76 -12.36 -6.37 7.93
C HIS A 76 -11.00 -6.94 7.53
N LEU A 77 -10.90 -8.26 7.34
CA LEU A 77 -9.68 -8.94 6.90
C LEU A 77 -9.23 -8.50 5.49
N ALA A 78 -10.16 -8.27 4.57
CA ALA A 78 -9.82 -7.75 3.25
C ALA A 78 -9.15 -6.37 3.35
N CYS A 79 -9.65 -5.48 4.20
CA CYS A 79 -9.03 -4.17 4.41
C CYS A 79 -7.69 -4.23 5.17
N GLN A 80 -7.50 -5.19 6.08
CA GLN A 80 -6.26 -5.39 6.83
C GLN A 80 -5.15 -6.04 6.01
N GLU A 81 -5.46 -7.10 5.27
CA GLU A 81 -4.46 -7.94 4.61
C GLU A 81 -4.28 -7.63 3.13
N TRP A 82 -5.31 -7.06 2.49
CA TRP A 82 -5.30 -6.81 1.04
C TRP A 82 -5.42 -5.35 0.67
N GLY A 83 -6.09 -4.53 1.48
CA GLY A 83 -6.43 -3.15 1.13
C GLY A 83 -7.31 -3.02 -0.12
N PHE A 84 -7.69 -4.14 -0.74
CA PHE A 84 -8.41 -4.25 -2.00
C PHE A 84 -9.40 -5.41 -1.90
N PHE A 85 -10.58 -5.23 -2.48
CA PHE A 85 -11.59 -6.28 -2.62
C PHE A 85 -12.51 -5.97 -3.81
N GLN A 86 -13.26 -6.97 -4.27
CA GLN A 86 -14.36 -6.76 -5.21
C GLN A 86 -15.67 -6.78 -4.45
N ILE A 87 -16.64 -5.97 -4.87
CA ILE A 87 -17.96 -5.96 -4.29
C ILE A 87 -19.02 -6.32 -5.33
N LYS A 88 -19.85 -7.31 -5.00
CA LYS A 88 -21.00 -7.74 -5.80
C LYS A 88 -22.30 -7.52 -5.04
N ASN A 89 -23.42 -7.63 -5.75
CA ASN A 89 -24.75 -7.36 -5.19
C ASN A 89 -24.81 -5.99 -4.49
N HIS A 90 -24.13 -5.01 -5.07
CA HIS A 90 -23.84 -3.69 -4.48
C HIS A 90 -25.05 -2.74 -4.46
N GLY A 91 -26.20 -3.15 -4.97
CA GLY A 91 -27.45 -2.36 -4.94
C GLY A 91 -27.58 -1.28 -6.01
N VAL A 92 -26.48 -0.83 -6.63
CA VAL A 92 -26.51 0.09 -7.78
C VAL A 92 -27.20 -0.56 -8.98
N SER A 93 -28.14 0.15 -9.61
CA SER A 93 -28.91 -0.36 -10.75
C SER A 93 -28.05 -0.71 -11.97
N ASP A 94 -28.20 -1.92 -12.50
CA ASP A 94 -27.55 -2.35 -13.75
C ASP A 94 -27.84 -1.39 -14.90
N SER A 95 -29.06 -0.86 -15.01
CA SER A 95 -29.42 0.10 -16.06
C SER A 95 -28.64 1.41 -15.97
N LEU A 96 -28.34 1.87 -14.74
CA LEU A 96 -27.53 3.07 -14.52
C LEU A 96 -26.07 2.79 -14.84
N VAL A 97 -25.54 1.65 -14.40
CA VAL A 97 -24.16 1.23 -14.69
C VAL A 97 -23.93 1.08 -16.19
N GLU A 98 -24.86 0.47 -16.92
CA GLU A 98 -24.80 0.35 -18.40
C GLU A 98 -24.92 1.71 -19.09
N LYS A 99 -25.86 2.57 -18.66
CA LYS A 99 -25.99 3.92 -19.20
C LYS A 99 -24.70 4.71 -18.99
N PHE A 100 -24.14 4.67 -17.78
CA PHE A 100 -22.90 5.36 -17.44
C PHE A 100 -21.71 4.83 -18.26
N ARG A 101 -21.56 3.50 -18.40
CA ARG A 101 -20.57 2.89 -19.30
C ARG A 101 -20.71 3.45 -20.71
N SER A 102 -21.93 3.47 -21.26
CA SER A 102 -22.18 3.95 -22.62
C SER A 102 -21.78 5.43 -22.80
N GLU A 103 -22.16 6.30 -21.87
CA GLU A 103 -21.86 7.73 -21.97
C GLU A 103 -20.36 8.03 -21.80
N VAL A 104 -19.64 7.30 -20.94
CA VAL A 104 -18.17 7.43 -20.80
C VAL A 104 -17.45 6.97 -22.07
N VAL A 105 -17.90 5.88 -22.72
CA VAL A 105 -17.33 5.45 -24.01
C VAL A 105 -17.54 6.53 -25.08
N LYS A 106 -18.78 7.02 -25.22
CA LYS A 106 -19.11 8.11 -26.16
C LYS A 106 -18.28 9.35 -25.91
N PHE A 107 -18.02 9.69 -24.64
CA PHE A 107 -17.17 10.82 -24.27
C PHE A 107 -15.75 10.71 -24.85
N PHE A 108 -15.10 9.55 -24.69
CA PHE A 108 -13.75 9.37 -25.23
C PHE A 108 -13.72 9.32 -26.77
N GLU A 109 -14.83 8.94 -27.40
CA GLU A 109 -15.03 8.95 -28.85
C GLU A 109 -15.32 10.34 -29.44
N LEU A 110 -15.62 11.34 -28.61
CA LEU A 110 -15.82 12.71 -29.10
C LEU A 110 -14.61 13.22 -29.90
N PRO A 111 -14.84 14.10 -30.90
CA PRO A 111 -13.77 14.82 -31.57
C PRO A 111 -12.89 15.58 -30.58
N MET A 112 -11.61 15.74 -30.89
CA MET A 112 -10.69 16.45 -30.00
C MET A 112 -11.07 17.91 -29.84
N GLU A 113 -11.70 18.52 -30.84
CA GLU A 113 -12.22 19.88 -30.78
C GLU A 113 -13.24 20.04 -29.64
N GLU A 114 -14.06 19.02 -29.39
CA GLU A 114 -15.02 19.01 -28.29
C GLU A 114 -14.34 18.74 -26.95
N LYS A 115 -13.44 17.74 -26.88
CA LYS A 115 -12.69 17.44 -25.65
C LYS A 115 -11.76 18.57 -25.22
N ARG A 116 -11.21 19.35 -26.15
CA ARG A 116 -10.40 20.56 -25.86
C ARG A 116 -11.15 21.64 -25.10
N LYS A 117 -12.48 21.70 -25.21
CA LYS A 117 -13.30 22.66 -24.44
C LYS A 117 -13.30 22.35 -22.93
N LEU A 118 -12.97 21.10 -22.60
CA LEU A 118 -12.92 20.53 -21.27
C LEU A 118 -11.50 20.35 -20.75
N TRP A 119 -10.49 20.83 -21.49
CA TRP A 119 -9.08 20.65 -21.13
C TRP A 119 -8.75 21.33 -19.80
N GLN A 120 -7.85 20.71 -19.03
CA GLN A 120 -7.28 21.32 -17.82
C GLN A 120 -6.64 22.69 -18.14
N HIS A 121 -6.68 23.60 -17.17
CA HIS A 121 -5.89 24.83 -17.23
C HIS A 121 -4.58 24.64 -16.46
N PRO A 122 -3.48 25.34 -16.79
CA PRO A 122 -2.20 25.17 -16.10
C PRO A 122 -2.27 25.39 -14.59
N ASP A 123 -3.25 26.15 -14.12
CA ASP A 123 -3.45 26.43 -12.70
C ASP A 123 -4.42 25.43 -12.04
N ASN A 124 -5.06 24.51 -12.76
CA ASN A 124 -6.18 23.70 -12.26
C ASN A 124 -6.09 22.25 -12.76
N HIS A 125 -6.32 21.31 -11.85
CA HIS A 125 -6.17 19.88 -12.08
C HIS A 125 -7.45 19.17 -12.57
N GLU A 126 -8.61 19.85 -12.59
CA GLU A 126 -9.86 19.28 -13.13
C GLU A 126 -9.98 19.48 -14.64
N GLY A 127 -10.63 18.52 -15.31
CA GLY A 127 -10.85 18.50 -16.75
C GLY A 127 -10.13 17.35 -17.46
N PHE A 128 -10.05 17.45 -18.78
CA PHE A 128 -9.36 16.50 -19.66
C PHE A 128 -7.87 16.80 -19.69
N GLY A 129 -7.02 15.80 -19.43
CA GLY A 129 -5.56 15.95 -19.42
C GLY A 129 -4.87 14.84 -18.63
N GLN A 130 -3.83 15.19 -17.87
CA GLN A 130 -3.13 14.27 -16.95
C GLN A 130 -2.90 14.95 -15.59
N LEU A 131 -2.92 14.17 -14.51
CA LEU A 131 -2.60 14.63 -13.16
C LEU A 131 -1.13 14.38 -12.81
N PHE A 132 -0.63 15.12 -11.82
CA PHE A 132 0.69 14.92 -11.21
C PHE A 132 1.88 15.13 -12.17
N VAL A 133 1.71 15.96 -13.22
CA VAL A 133 2.81 16.38 -14.09
C VAL A 133 3.39 17.69 -13.56
N VAL A 134 4.56 17.62 -12.92
CA VAL A 134 5.16 18.78 -12.24
C VAL A 134 6.39 19.35 -12.95
N SER A 135 6.94 18.68 -13.98
CA SER A 135 8.04 19.20 -14.81
C SER A 135 7.98 18.72 -16.25
N GLU A 136 8.67 19.43 -17.15
CA GLU A 136 8.72 19.11 -18.59
C GLU A 136 9.57 17.86 -18.89
N GLU A 137 10.55 17.58 -18.03
CA GLU A 137 11.44 16.42 -18.14
C GLU A 137 10.81 15.15 -17.53
N GLN A 138 9.69 15.29 -16.82
CA GLN A 138 9.01 14.19 -16.16
C GLN A 138 8.53 13.15 -17.18
N LYS A 139 8.68 11.87 -16.83
CA LYS A 139 8.06 10.76 -17.55
C LYS A 139 6.53 10.83 -17.46
N LEU A 140 5.86 10.55 -18.57
CA LEU A 140 4.41 10.56 -18.69
C LEU A 140 3.85 9.15 -18.68
N ASP A 141 2.56 9.07 -18.37
CA ASP A 141 1.80 7.84 -18.40
C ASP A 141 1.09 7.69 -19.75
N TRP A 142 0.98 6.45 -20.22
CA TRP A 142 0.32 6.08 -21.48
C TRP A 142 -1.20 6.01 -21.30
N SER A 143 -1.79 7.14 -20.95
CA SER A 143 -3.22 7.29 -20.75
C SER A 143 -3.70 8.71 -21.03
N ASP A 144 -4.98 8.82 -21.36
CA ASP A 144 -5.75 10.05 -21.24
C ASP A 144 -6.70 9.91 -20.06
N MET A 145 -7.01 11.01 -19.39
CA MET A 145 -8.06 11.00 -18.37
C MET A 145 -8.94 12.25 -18.41
N PHE A 146 -10.10 12.14 -17.78
CA PHE A 146 -10.95 13.26 -17.39
C PHE A 146 -11.20 13.19 -15.88
N TYR A 147 -10.91 14.25 -15.15
CA TYR A 147 -11.08 14.33 -13.68
C TYR A 147 -12.06 15.43 -13.31
N ILE A 148 -13.00 15.16 -12.40
CA ILE A 148 -13.98 16.15 -11.94
C ILE A 148 -14.40 15.92 -10.48
N THR A 149 -14.48 16.99 -9.70
CA THR A 149 -15.04 16.96 -8.35
C THR A 149 -16.56 16.93 -8.42
N THR A 150 -17.20 15.89 -7.89
CA THR A 150 -18.67 15.71 -7.96
C THR A 150 -19.39 16.08 -6.68
N LEU A 151 -18.78 15.90 -5.50
CA LEU A 151 -19.38 16.25 -4.21
C LEU A 151 -18.37 16.87 -3.24
N PRO A 152 -18.85 17.67 -2.27
CA PRO A 152 -20.19 18.26 -2.24
C PRO A 152 -20.40 19.25 -3.41
N THR A 153 -21.65 19.54 -3.75
CA THR A 153 -21.99 20.26 -4.99
C THR A 153 -21.43 21.68 -5.06
N ASN A 154 -21.16 22.30 -3.92
CA ASN A 154 -20.52 23.62 -3.81
C ASN A 154 -19.04 23.62 -4.19
N LEU A 155 -18.37 22.46 -4.24
CA LEU A 155 -16.99 22.33 -4.73
C LEU A 155 -16.93 22.07 -6.24
N ARG A 156 -18.07 21.85 -6.91
CA ARG A 156 -18.08 21.60 -8.35
C ARG A 156 -17.62 22.84 -9.11
N GLN A 157 -16.74 22.64 -10.08
CA GLN A 157 -16.46 23.66 -11.07
C GLN A 157 -17.61 23.80 -12.06
N ILE A 158 -18.51 24.75 -11.79
CA ILE A 158 -19.75 24.97 -12.55
C ILE A 158 -19.48 25.10 -14.06
N HIS A 159 -18.44 25.85 -14.44
CA HIS A 159 -18.09 26.04 -15.85
C HIS A 159 -17.62 24.76 -16.54
N LEU A 160 -16.95 23.85 -15.83
CA LEU A 160 -16.55 22.56 -16.38
C LEU A 160 -17.75 21.62 -16.49
N PHE A 161 -18.57 21.55 -15.43
CA PHE A 161 -19.81 20.76 -15.41
C PHE A 161 -20.75 21.13 -16.55
N GLN A 162 -20.99 22.43 -16.78
CA GLN A 162 -21.90 22.90 -17.82
C GLN A 162 -21.45 22.62 -19.26
N LYS A 163 -20.15 22.38 -19.47
CA LYS A 163 -19.58 22.05 -20.79
C LYS A 163 -19.65 20.56 -21.11
N LEU A 164 -19.93 19.70 -20.12
CA LEU A 164 -20.10 18.27 -20.37
C LEU A 164 -21.32 18.03 -21.29
N PRO A 165 -21.26 17.00 -22.16
CA PRO A 165 -22.45 16.55 -22.89
C PRO A 165 -23.60 16.30 -21.91
N THR A 166 -24.81 16.78 -22.24
CA THR A 166 -25.97 16.76 -21.33
C THR A 166 -26.24 15.38 -20.74
N ASN A 167 -26.26 14.34 -21.58
CA ASN A 167 -26.52 12.96 -21.14
C ASN A 167 -25.44 12.44 -20.19
N LEU A 168 -24.17 12.74 -20.46
CA LEU A 168 -23.07 12.35 -19.58
C LEU A 168 -23.16 13.09 -18.24
N ARG A 169 -23.44 14.39 -18.26
CA ARG A 169 -23.58 15.22 -17.06
C ARG A 169 -24.67 14.68 -16.14
N GLU A 170 -25.87 14.46 -16.66
CA GLU A 170 -27.00 13.91 -15.89
C GLU A 170 -26.68 12.51 -15.35
N THR A 171 -26.04 11.67 -16.17
CA THR A 171 -25.67 10.31 -15.74
C THR A 171 -24.55 10.30 -14.69
N ILE A 172 -23.59 11.24 -14.76
CA ILE A 172 -22.59 11.45 -13.69
C ILE A 172 -23.28 11.85 -12.39
N GLU A 173 -24.30 12.72 -12.44
CA GLU A 173 -25.02 13.13 -11.24
C GLU A 173 -25.73 11.94 -10.58
N ASP A 174 -26.47 11.14 -11.36
CA ASP A 174 -27.12 9.92 -10.86
C ASP A 174 -26.10 8.91 -10.30
N TYR A 175 -25.01 8.67 -11.04
CA TYR A 175 -23.95 7.72 -10.64
C TYR A 175 -23.21 8.19 -9.38
N SER A 176 -22.90 9.49 -9.29
CA SER A 176 -22.24 10.13 -8.14
C SER A 176 -22.99 9.85 -6.83
N GLU A 177 -24.32 9.95 -6.85
CA GLU A 177 -25.11 9.72 -5.63
C GLU A 177 -25.20 8.24 -5.24
N GLU A 178 -25.28 7.33 -6.21
CA GLU A 178 -25.20 5.90 -5.92
C GLU A 178 -23.82 5.50 -5.38
N MET A 179 -22.74 6.08 -5.91
CA MET A 179 -21.38 5.87 -5.38
C MET A 179 -21.22 6.46 -3.97
N LYS A 180 -21.81 7.62 -3.67
CA LYS A 180 -21.82 8.18 -2.30
C LYS A 180 -22.54 7.23 -1.34
N LYS A 181 -23.73 6.74 -1.70
CA LYS A 181 -24.48 5.79 -0.86
C LYS A 181 -23.66 4.52 -0.60
N LEU A 182 -23.03 3.98 -1.65
CA LEU A 182 -22.19 2.79 -1.55
C LEU A 182 -20.96 3.02 -0.66
N ALA A 183 -20.25 4.13 -0.84
CA ALA A 183 -19.10 4.50 -0.02
C ALA A 183 -19.48 4.66 1.46
N MET A 184 -20.55 5.42 1.76
CA MET A 184 -21.04 5.61 3.13
C MET A 184 -21.50 4.32 3.79
N THR A 185 -22.13 3.42 3.03
CA THR A 185 -22.52 2.09 3.53
C THR A 185 -21.28 1.30 3.93
N LEU A 186 -20.25 1.28 3.08
CA LEU A 186 -18.99 0.58 3.38
C LEU A 186 -18.25 1.21 4.55
N LEU A 187 -18.12 2.53 4.60
CA LEU A 187 -17.48 3.24 5.72
C LEU A 187 -18.18 2.96 7.06
N SER A 188 -19.51 2.88 7.07
CA SER A 188 -20.28 2.54 8.26
C SER A 188 -19.99 1.10 8.74
N GLN A 189 -19.92 0.14 7.82
CA GLN A 189 -19.56 -1.25 8.14
C GLN A 189 -18.11 -1.36 8.63
N LEU A 190 -17.19 -0.63 7.99
CA LEU A 190 -15.78 -0.60 8.38
C LEU A 190 -15.58 0.03 9.76
N ALA A 191 -16.31 1.10 10.08
CA ALA A 191 -16.32 1.70 11.41
C ALA A 191 -16.83 0.72 12.48
N GLN A 192 -17.92 -0.01 12.19
CA GLN A 192 -18.42 -1.07 13.06
C GLN A 192 -17.36 -2.15 13.30
N ALA A 193 -16.67 -2.61 12.26
CA ALA A 193 -15.61 -3.62 12.38
C ALA A 193 -14.41 -3.11 13.19
N LEU A 194 -14.04 -1.84 13.03
CA LEU A 194 -12.99 -1.17 13.81
C LEU A 194 -13.41 -0.88 15.25
N LYS A 195 -14.71 -0.97 15.58
CA LYS A 195 -15.30 -0.43 16.83
C LYS A 195 -15.04 1.08 16.99
N MET A 196 -15.01 1.78 15.87
CA MET A 196 -14.94 3.24 15.83
C MET A 196 -16.27 3.83 16.29
N ASP A 197 -16.22 4.98 16.94
CA ASP A 197 -17.42 5.69 17.35
C ASP A 197 -18.27 6.13 16.14
N ASP A 198 -19.57 5.84 16.18
CA ASP A 198 -20.49 6.09 15.07
C ASP A 198 -20.65 7.59 14.76
N GLU A 199 -20.58 8.45 15.79
CA GLU A 199 -20.70 9.89 15.62
C GLU A 199 -19.40 10.47 15.03
N GLU A 200 -18.25 9.99 15.47
CA GLU A 200 -16.95 10.33 14.87
C GLU A 200 -16.91 9.95 13.38
N MET A 201 -17.43 8.78 13.00
CA MET A 201 -17.51 8.35 11.59
C MET A 201 -18.41 9.27 10.76
N ARG A 202 -19.63 9.56 11.23
CA ARG A 202 -20.56 10.47 10.55
C ARG A 202 -19.97 11.86 10.38
N GLN A 203 -19.39 12.40 11.45
CA GLN A 203 -18.74 13.71 11.42
C GLN A 203 -17.66 13.74 10.35
N LEU A 204 -16.82 12.72 10.23
CA LEU A 204 -15.77 12.68 9.21
C LEU A 204 -16.30 12.58 7.78
N TYR A 205 -17.39 11.83 7.53
CA TYR A 205 -17.73 11.41 6.16
C TYR A 205 -19.08 11.90 5.58
N ASP A 206 -20.09 12.31 6.36
CA ASP A 206 -21.45 12.59 5.82
C ASP A 206 -21.49 13.64 4.67
N ASN A 207 -20.59 14.62 4.73
CA ASN A 207 -20.36 15.66 3.71
C ASN A 207 -18.97 15.53 3.07
N GLY A 208 -18.53 14.29 2.87
CA GLY A 208 -17.27 13.94 2.27
C GLY A 208 -17.08 14.49 0.85
N VAL A 209 -15.81 14.70 0.49
CA VAL A 209 -15.43 15.07 -0.89
C VAL A 209 -15.49 13.83 -1.77
N GLN A 210 -16.12 13.97 -2.93
CA GLN A 210 -16.13 12.96 -3.99
C GLN A 210 -15.57 13.53 -5.28
N SER A 211 -14.75 12.74 -5.97
CA SER A 211 -14.28 13.04 -7.33
C SER A 211 -14.34 11.81 -8.20
N ILE A 212 -14.49 12.01 -9.51
CA ILE A 212 -14.52 10.95 -10.51
C ILE A 212 -13.37 11.16 -11.49
N ARG A 213 -12.61 10.09 -11.75
CA ARG A 213 -11.59 10.03 -12.79
C ARG A 213 -11.92 8.96 -13.81
N MET A 214 -12.22 9.39 -15.02
CA MET A 214 -12.40 8.53 -16.19
C MET A 214 -11.05 8.34 -16.86
N ASN A 215 -10.62 7.10 -17.08
CA ASN A 215 -9.32 6.78 -17.66
C ASN A 215 -9.49 6.02 -18.98
N TYR A 216 -8.71 6.42 -19.98
CA TYR A 216 -8.61 5.75 -21.27
C TYR A 216 -7.15 5.38 -21.54
N TYR A 217 -6.87 4.10 -21.70
CA TYR A 217 -5.54 3.57 -21.98
C TYR A 217 -5.52 3.03 -23.41
N PRO A 218 -4.98 3.75 -24.39
CA PRO A 218 -4.88 3.25 -25.77
C PRO A 218 -3.91 2.06 -25.87
N PRO A 219 -4.02 1.22 -26.92
CA PRO A 219 -2.99 0.24 -27.24
C PRO A 219 -1.60 0.88 -27.33
N CYS A 220 -0.59 0.23 -26.77
CA CYS A 220 0.79 0.69 -26.76
C CYS A 220 1.67 -0.24 -27.63
N PRO A 221 2.48 0.29 -28.57
CA PRO A 221 3.35 -0.55 -29.40
C PRO A 221 4.53 -1.16 -28.63
N MET A 222 4.88 -0.60 -27.47
CA MET A 222 5.94 -1.09 -26.58
C MET A 222 5.44 -1.17 -25.12
N PRO A 223 4.46 -2.04 -24.82
CA PRO A 223 3.78 -2.05 -23.52
C PRO A 223 4.71 -2.40 -22.35
N GLU A 224 5.80 -3.12 -22.60
CA GLU A 224 6.84 -3.46 -21.63
C GLU A 224 7.72 -2.27 -21.23
N ARG A 225 7.66 -1.16 -21.97
CA ARG A 225 8.44 0.06 -21.74
C ARG A 225 7.58 1.26 -21.35
N ALA A 226 6.27 1.08 -21.17
CA ALA A 226 5.34 2.12 -20.81
C ALA A 226 4.52 1.69 -19.59
N ILE A 227 3.90 2.66 -18.93
CA ILE A 227 2.92 2.40 -17.87
C ILE A 227 1.66 3.19 -18.16
N GLY A 228 0.50 2.61 -17.93
CA GLY A 228 -0.79 3.29 -18.12
C GLY A 228 -1.06 4.28 -17.00
N PHE A 229 -0.74 3.89 -15.76
CA PHE A 229 -0.76 4.77 -14.60
C PHE A 229 0.34 4.38 -13.61
N THR A 230 1.19 5.34 -13.25
CA THR A 230 2.36 5.18 -12.38
C THR A 230 2.01 4.53 -11.02
N PRO A 231 2.88 3.67 -10.44
CA PRO A 231 2.73 3.16 -9.07
C PRO A 231 2.44 4.24 -8.03
N HIS A 232 1.35 4.08 -7.28
CA HIS A 232 0.90 5.02 -6.25
C HIS A 232 -0.03 4.34 -5.23
N SER A 233 -0.24 4.99 -4.08
CA SER A 233 -1.43 4.81 -3.25
C SER A 233 -2.42 5.95 -3.47
N ASP A 234 -3.70 5.68 -3.22
CA ASP A 234 -4.78 6.65 -3.34
C ASP A 234 -4.89 7.52 -2.08
N ALA A 235 -5.13 8.82 -2.22
CA ALA A 235 -5.11 9.76 -1.10
C ALA A 235 -6.39 9.75 -0.24
N ASP A 236 -7.51 9.30 -0.82
CA ASP A 236 -8.85 9.32 -0.26
C ASP A 236 -9.08 8.23 0.80
N ALA A 237 -10.32 8.06 1.24
CA ALA A 237 -10.67 7.02 2.20
C ALA A 237 -11.01 5.71 1.48
N LEU A 238 -11.88 5.77 0.47
CA LEU A 238 -12.27 4.63 -0.35
C LEU A 238 -12.36 5.02 -1.82
N THR A 239 -11.67 4.25 -2.66
CA THR A 239 -11.82 4.32 -4.11
C THR A 239 -12.73 3.19 -4.58
N ILE A 240 -13.74 3.52 -5.39
CA ILE A 240 -14.65 2.58 -6.04
C ILE A 240 -14.37 2.61 -7.55
N LEU A 241 -13.71 1.57 -8.04
CA LEU A 241 -13.26 1.42 -9.41
C LEU A 241 -14.25 0.57 -10.22
N PHE A 242 -14.76 1.16 -11.29
CA PHE A 242 -15.55 0.50 -12.32
C PHE A 242 -14.71 0.26 -13.57
N GLN A 243 -14.49 -1.02 -13.92
CA GLN A 243 -13.85 -1.36 -15.19
C GLN A 243 -14.91 -1.52 -16.29
N LEU A 244 -14.79 -0.75 -17.36
CA LEU A 244 -15.85 -0.62 -18.38
C LEU A 244 -15.77 -1.71 -19.45
N ASN A 245 -14.59 -2.29 -19.67
CA ASN A 245 -14.36 -3.36 -20.66
C ASN A 245 -13.56 -4.54 -20.07
N GLU A 246 -13.42 -5.62 -20.82
CA GLU A 246 -12.75 -6.85 -20.35
C GLU A 246 -11.22 -6.76 -20.38
N THR A 247 -10.64 -5.66 -20.87
CA THR A 247 -9.19 -5.48 -20.98
C THR A 247 -8.57 -5.33 -19.58
N GLU A 248 -7.82 -6.34 -19.14
CA GLU A 248 -7.10 -6.33 -17.88
C GLU A 248 -5.99 -5.26 -17.87
N GLY A 249 -5.59 -4.83 -16.66
CA GLY A 249 -4.51 -3.85 -16.54
C GLY A 249 -4.20 -3.37 -15.12
N LEU A 250 -5.11 -3.53 -14.17
CA LEU A 250 -4.82 -3.21 -12.77
C LEU A 250 -3.86 -4.24 -12.16
N GLN A 251 -2.81 -3.75 -11.49
CA GLN A 251 -1.91 -4.56 -10.67
C GLN A 251 -1.77 -3.92 -9.29
N ILE A 252 -1.78 -4.75 -8.24
CA ILE A 252 -1.57 -4.32 -6.86
C ILE A 252 -0.25 -4.90 -6.33
N ARG A 253 0.41 -4.19 -5.41
CA ARG A 253 1.63 -4.67 -4.75
C ARG A 253 1.27 -5.57 -3.58
N ARG A 254 1.78 -6.81 -3.57
CA ARG A 254 1.63 -7.76 -2.46
C ARG A 254 2.93 -8.53 -2.28
N ASP A 255 3.44 -8.60 -1.06
CA ASP A 255 4.68 -9.29 -0.71
C ASP A 255 5.87 -8.93 -1.63
N GLY A 256 5.99 -7.64 -1.94
CA GLY A 256 7.01 -7.08 -2.83
C GLY A 256 6.78 -7.33 -4.34
N LYS A 257 5.73 -8.06 -4.72
CA LYS A 257 5.43 -8.44 -6.12
C LYS A 257 4.20 -7.73 -6.65
N TRP A 258 4.14 -7.55 -7.97
CA TRP A 258 2.94 -7.07 -8.66
C TRP A 258 1.99 -8.22 -8.96
N VAL A 259 0.76 -8.13 -8.46
CA VAL A 259 -0.30 -9.13 -8.64
C VAL A 259 -1.40 -8.55 -9.53
N PRO A 260 -1.78 -9.20 -10.64
CA PRO A 260 -2.86 -8.73 -11.50
C PRO A 260 -4.22 -8.89 -10.81
N VAL A 261 -5.10 -7.92 -11.03
CA VAL A 261 -6.49 -7.98 -10.56
C VAL A 261 -7.41 -8.25 -11.75
N LYS A 262 -8.12 -9.38 -11.70
CA LYS A 262 -9.15 -9.74 -12.68
C LYS A 262 -10.53 -9.31 -12.18
N PRO A 263 -11.18 -8.32 -12.81
CA PRO A 263 -12.50 -7.88 -12.39
C PRO A 263 -13.56 -8.96 -12.65
N LEU A 264 -14.53 -9.05 -11.74
CA LEU A 264 -15.72 -9.87 -11.89
C LEU A 264 -16.80 -9.11 -12.68
N PRO A 265 -17.64 -9.82 -13.44
CA PRO A 265 -18.84 -9.23 -14.02
C PRO A 265 -19.74 -8.64 -12.94
N ASN A 266 -20.35 -7.48 -13.22
CA ASN A 266 -21.29 -6.77 -12.32
C ASN A 266 -20.73 -6.58 -10.90
N ALA A 267 -19.45 -6.24 -10.81
CA ALA A 267 -18.78 -5.91 -9.56
C ALA A 267 -17.98 -4.61 -9.71
N PHE A 268 -17.78 -3.93 -8.59
CA PHE A 268 -16.78 -2.87 -8.47
C PHE A 268 -15.55 -3.43 -7.75
N ILE A 269 -14.37 -2.89 -8.08
CA ILE A 269 -13.17 -3.08 -7.25
C ILE A 269 -13.14 -1.92 -6.27
N VAL A 270 -12.89 -2.18 -4.99
CA VAL A 270 -12.79 -1.18 -3.95
C VAL A 270 -11.43 -1.28 -3.29
N ASN A 271 -10.80 -0.15 -3.01
CA ASN A 271 -9.58 -0.09 -2.22
C ASN A 271 -9.62 0.96 -1.12
N VAL A 272 -8.87 0.66 -0.06
CA VAL A 272 -8.56 1.55 1.04
C VAL A 272 -7.52 2.56 0.53
N GLY A 273 -7.78 3.85 0.75
CA GLY A 273 -6.81 4.90 0.51
C GLY A 273 -6.09 5.34 1.79
N ASP A 274 -5.10 6.20 1.62
CA ASP A 274 -4.21 6.70 2.65
C ASP A 274 -4.97 7.38 3.80
N ALA A 275 -6.05 8.11 3.50
CA ALA A 275 -6.85 8.75 4.54
C ALA A 275 -7.50 7.73 5.49
N LEU A 276 -7.99 6.60 4.98
CA LEU A 276 -8.58 5.56 5.83
C LEU A 276 -7.52 4.72 6.56
N GLU A 277 -6.33 4.53 5.97
CA GLU A 277 -5.18 3.97 6.72
C GLU A 277 -4.81 4.88 7.90
N ILE A 278 -4.77 6.21 7.69
CA ILE A 278 -4.53 7.19 8.76
C ILE A 278 -5.62 7.15 9.83
N VAL A 279 -6.90 7.23 9.44
CA VAL A 279 -8.05 7.22 10.36
C VAL A 279 -8.11 5.94 11.19
N SER A 280 -7.82 4.79 10.58
CA SER A 280 -7.78 3.48 11.27
C SER A 280 -6.50 3.25 12.10
N ASN A 281 -5.64 4.26 12.22
CA ASN A 281 -4.34 4.18 12.88
C ASN A 281 -3.47 3.01 12.36
N GLY A 282 -3.50 2.76 11.04
CA GLY A 282 -2.69 1.73 10.40
C GLY A 282 -3.26 0.31 10.42
N MET A 283 -4.47 0.12 10.98
CA MET A 283 -5.14 -1.19 10.95
C MET A 283 -5.52 -1.60 9.53
N TYR A 284 -6.08 -0.68 8.75
CA TYR A 284 -6.35 -0.92 7.34
C TYR A 284 -5.18 -0.43 6.48
N ARG A 285 -4.94 -1.12 5.37
CA ARG A 285 -3.77 -0.89 4.52
C ARG A 285 -4.19 -0.26 3.21
N SER A 286 -3.66 0.93 2.93
CA SER A 286 -3.60 1.49 1.60
C SER A 286 -2.48 0.80 0.82
N ILE A 287 -2.79 0.27 -0.37
CA ILE A 287 -1.84 -0.57 -1.12
C ILE A 287 -1.38 0.14 -2.39
N GLU A 288 -0.06 0.10 -2.61
CA GLU A 288 0.53 0.58 -3.85
C GLU A 288 -0.01 -0.22 -5.03
N HIS A 289 -0.49 0.46 -6.06
CA HIS A 289 -1.06 -0.16 -7.25
C HIS A 289 -0.69 0.64 -8.51
N ARG A 290 -0.81 -0.01 -9.67
CA ARG A 290 -0.51 0.58 -10.99
C ARG A 290 -1.46 0.08 -12.06
N ALA A 291 -1.53 0.79 -13.18
CA ALA A 291 -2.20 0.30 -14.39
C ALA A 291 -1.20 0.04 -15.50
N ILE A 292 -1.12 -1.20 -15.99
CA ILE A 292 -0.33 -1.56 -17.17
C ILE A 292 -1.12 -1.34 -18.46
N VAL A 293 -0.40 -1.27 -19.59
CA VAL A 293 -0.97 -1.20 -20.94
C VAL A 293 -0.64 -2.46 -21.72
N ASN A 294 -1.33 -2.67 -22.84
CA ASN A 294 -1.11 -3.78 -23.75
C ASN A 294 -1.07 -3.27 -25.20
N SER A 295 -0.65 -4.12 -26.14
CA SER A 295 -0.49 -3.74 -27.56
C SER A 295 -1.73 -3.92 -28.42
N SER A 296 -2.80 -4.50 -27.89
CA SER A 296 -3.88 -5.06 -28.69
C SER A 296 -5.20 -4.33 -28.56
N LYS A 297 -5.58 -3.93 -27.34
CA LYS A 297 -6.90 -3.36 -27.03
C LYS A 297 -6.79 -2.23 -26.02
N GLU A 298 -7.64 -1.22 -26.18
CA GLU A 298 -7.79 -0.18 -25.19
C GLU A 298 -8.38 -0.73 -23.88
N ARG A 299 -8.04 -0.08 -22.78
CA ARG A 299 -8.69 -0.28 -21.48
C ARG A 299 -9.39 1.00 -21.08
N ILE A 300 -10.58 0.89 -20.50
CA ILE A 300 -11.33 2.04 -19.96
C ILE A 300 -11.76 1.71 -18.54
N SER A 301 -11.52 2.63 -17.62
CA SER A 301 -11.94 2.49 -16.22
C SER A 301 -12.32 3.83 -15.59
N VAL A 302 -13.31 3.82 -14.72
CA VAL A 302 -13.74 4.99 -13.95
C VAL A 302 -13.48 4.73 -12.46
N ALA A 303 -12.69 5.60 -11.84
CA ALA A 303 -12.46 5.57 -10.39
C ALA A 303 -13.28 6.68 -9.73
N THR A 304 -14.06 6.32 -8.71
CA THR A 304 -14.74 7.28 -7.84
C THR A 304 -14.04 7.31 -6.50
N PHE A 305 -13.43 8.44 -6.17
CA PHE A 305 -12.72 8.66 -4.91
C PHE A 305 -13.67 9.27 -3.90
N TYR A 306 -13.74 8.72 -2.69
CA TYR A 306 -14.55 9.26 -1.60
C TYR A 306 -13.69 9.47 -0.36
N SER A 307 -13.71 10.68 0.18
CA SER A 307 -12.89 11.07 1.34
C SER A 307 -13.68 11.88 2.36
N SER A 308 -13.01 12.31 3.43
CA SER A 308 -13.59 13.09 4.52
C SER A 308 -14.08 14.47 4.08
N ASN A 309 -14.94 15.08 4.91
CA ASN A 309 -15.44 16.43 4.69
C ASN A 309 -14.31 17.47 4.74
N MET A 310 -14.42 18.57 4.01
CA MET A 310 -13.36 19.61 3.88
C MET A 310 -13.02 20.40 5.14
N ASP A 311 -13.92 20.43 6.12
CA ASP A 311 -13.78 21.20 7.35
C ASP A 311 -13.20 20.35 8.51
N SER A 312 -12.82 19.09 8.22
CA SER A 312 -12.32 18.13 9.20
C SER A 312 -10.79 18.07 9.25
N ASP A 313 -10.30 17.54 10.37
CA ASP A 313 -8.90 17.17 10.52
C ASP A 313 -8.71 15.69 10.17
N LEU A 314 -7.79 15.41 9.25
CA LEU A 314 -7.32 14.06 8.98
C LEU A 314 -6.32 13.63 10.06
N GLY A 315 -6.57 12.48 10.68
CA GLY A 315 -5.70 11.86 11.67
C GLY A 315 -6.35 10.59 12.25
N PRO A 316 -5.63 9.82 13.09
CA PRO A 316 -6.18 8.62 13.74
C PRO A 316 -7.48 8.93 14.48
N ALA A 317 -8.54 8.14 14.27
CA ALA A 317 -9.79 8.29 15.00
C ALA A 317 -9.54 8.23 16.51
N ARG A 318 -10.11 9.18 17.25
CA ARG A 318 -9.95 9.32 18.70
C ARG A 318 -10.44 8.08 19.44
N SER A 319 -11.51 7.47 18.93
CA SER A 319 -12.06 6.21 19.45
C SER A 319 -11.14 4.99 19.23
N LEU A 320 -10.16 5.07 18.32
CA LEU A 320 -9.25 3.97 17.98
C LEU A 320 -7.87 4.10 18.61
N ILE A 321 -7.58 5.22 19.29
CA ILE A 321 -6.29 5.47 19.95
C ILE A 321 -6.43 5.54 21.47
N GLY A 322 -5.36 5.23 22.18
CA GLY A 322 -5.31 5.29 23.64
C GLY A 322 -3.94 4.92 24.19
N PRO A 323 -3.78 4.77 25.52
CA PRO A 323 -2.49 4.45 26.13
C PRO A 323 -1.83 3.17 25.60
N ASN A 324 -2.64 2.19 25.18
CA ASN A 324 -2.19 0.91 24.64
C ASN A 324 -2.17 0.87 23.09
N ASN A 325 -2.61 1.94 22.42
CA ASN A 325 -2.59 2.10 20.97
C ASN A 325 -2.32 3.58 20.63
N PRO A 326 -1.08 4.06 20.77
CA PRO A 326 -0.75 5.46 20.51
C PRO A 326 -0.95 5.83 19.03
N PRO A 327 -1.16 7.11 18.71
CA PRO A 327 -1.28 7.55 17.31
C PRO A 327 0.03 7.31 16.55
N ILE A 328 -0.06 6.64 15.40
CA ILE A 328 1.04 6.38 14.47
C ILE A 328 1.13 7.49 13.39
N PHE A 329 0.04 8.21 13.17
CA PHE A 329 -0.05 9.27 12.17
C PHE A 329 -0.33 10.63 12.80
N ARG A 330 0.21 11.68 12.18
CA ARG A 330 -0.02 13.07 12.58
C ARG A 330 -1.42 13.49 12.20
N ARG A 331 -1.89 14.55 12.85
CA ARG A 331 -3.17 15.19 12.53
C ARG A 331 -2.95 16.51 11.79
N MET A 332 -3.70 16.75 10.73
CA MET A 332 -3.70 18.02 10.00
C MET A 332 -5.05 18.30 9.34
N PRO A 333 -5.37 19.55 8.98
CA PRO A 333 -6.57 19.86 8.20
C PRO A 333 -6.59 19.12 6.86
N ILE A 334 -7.73 18.54 6.50
CA ILE A 334 -7.87 17.76 5.26
C ILE A 334 -7.58 18.61 4.01
N HIS A 335 -7.90 19.91 4.04
CA HIS A 335 -7.62 20.84 2.96
C HIS A 335 -6.13 20.91 2.65
N ASP A 336 -5.32 21.02 3.70
CA ASP A 336 -3.87 21.09 3.58
C ASP A 336 -3.32 19.73 3.14
N TYR A 337 -3.89 18.63 3.64
CA TYR A 337 -3.54 17.28 3.22
C TYR A 337 -3.69 17.10 1.69
N PHE A 338 -4.85 17.47 1.13
CA PHE A 338 -5.08 17.37 -0.31
C PHE A 338 -4.20 18.31 -1.12
N LYS A 339 -4.09 19.57 -0.68
CA LYS A 339 -3.27 20.58 -1.35
C LYS A 339 -1.81 20.14 -1.46
N GLU A 340 -1.26 19.57 -0.38
CA GLU A 340 0.09 19.04 -0.37
C GLU A 340 0.24 17.75 -1.18
N PHE A 341 -0.76 16.86 -1.18
CA PHE A 341 -0.74 15.63 -1.97
C PHE A 341 -0.68 15.93 -3.48
N PHE A 342 -1.58 16.79 -3.97
CA PHE A 342 -1.67 17.12 -5.40
C PHE A 342 -0.55 18.06 -5.89
N ALA A 343 0.22 18.68 -4.98
CA ALA A 343 1.39 19.47 -5.34
C ALA A 343 2.64 18.62 -5.67
N ARG A 344 2.60 17.31 -5.39
CA ARG A 344 3.74 16.39 -5.51
C ARG A 344 3.59 15.49 -6.75
N LYS A 345 4.73 15.00 -7.25
CA LYS A 345 4.74 13.90 -8.21
C LYS A 345 4.34 12.61 -7.49
N LEU A 346 3.57 11.74 -8.15
CA LEU A 346 3.33 10.38 -7.65
C LEU A 346 4.64 9.64 -7.45
N ASN A 347 4.81 9.11 -6.25
CA ASN A 347 5.98 8.33 -5.84
C ASN A 347 5.57 7.35 -4.75
N GLY A 348 4.96 6.23 -5.15
CA GLY A 348 4.50 5.18 -4.25
C GLY A 348 3.67 5.72 -3.10
N LYS A 349 4.05 5.35 -1.86
CA LYS A 349 3.39 5.74 -0.60
C LYS A 349 4.05 6.93 0.12
N SER A 350 4.90 7.68 -0.57
CA SER A 350 5.78 8.70 0.07
C SER A 350 5.04 9.75 0.91
N TYR A 351 3.80 10.10 0.57
CA TYR A 351 3.04 11.06 1.37
C TYR A 351 2.44 10.46 2.65
N LEU A 352 1.96 9.22 2.60
CA LEU A 352 1.56 8.50 3.80
C LEU A 352 2.74 8.34 4.77
N ASP A 353 3.93 8.06 4.26
CA ASP A 353 5.14 7.97 5.10
C ASP A 353 5.48 9.33 5.74
N PHE A 354 5.29 10.44 5.02
CA PHE A 354 5.37 11.78 5.61
C PHE A 354 4.32 12.00 6.71
N MET A 355 3.13 11.42 6.60
CA MET A 355 2.08 11.55 7.61
C MET A 355 2.36 10.75 8.89
N LYS A 356 3.26 9.77 8.87
CA LYS A 356 3.64 9.06 10.09
C LYS A 356 4.26 10.04 11.09
N LEU A 357 3.81 9.96 12.34
CA LEU A 357 4.59 10.41 13.48
C LEU A 357 5.76 9.42 13.52
N GLU A 358 6.99 9.92 13.60
CA GLU A 358 8.18 9.07 13.64
C GLU A 358 7.91 7.85 14.52
N GLU A 359 8.22 6.64 14.01
CA GLU A 359 8.08 5.42 14.81
C GLU A 359 8.77 5.61 16.17
N PRO A 360 8.28 4.98 17.25
CA PRO A 360 9.19 4.58 18.32
C PRO A 360 10.25 3.68 17.67
N GLU A 361 11.39 4.28 17.35
CA GLU A 361 12.53 3.66 16.68
C GLU A 361 12.14 2.82 15.44
N VAL A 362 12.24 3.43 14.25
CA VAL A 362 13.17 2.78 13.31
C VAL A 362 14.43 2.71 14.13
N VAL A 363 14.81 1.51 14.57
CA VAL A 363 16.13 1.32 15.13
C VAL A 363 17.07 1.57 13.94
N ASN A 364 17.33 2.83 13.67
CA ASN A 364 18.56 3.26 13.10
C ASN A 364 19.53 2.81 14.19
N PHE A 365 20.09 1.62 14.01
CA PHE A 365 20.96 0.89 14.93
C PHE A 365 22.29 1.63 15.19
N GLY A 366 22.25 2.96 15.16
CA GLY A 366 23.37 3.83 14.92
C GLY A 366 24.12 3.45 13.66
N LYS A 367 25.09 4.28 13.32
CA LYS A 367 26.24 3.77 12.60
C LYS A 367 27.03 2.92 13.59
N SER A 368 27.10 1.61 13.38
CA SER A 368 28.02 0.78 14.17
C SER A 368 29.45 1.15 13.79
N LEU A 369 30.24 1.62 14.75
CA LEU A 369 31.65 1.87 14.52
C LEU A 369 32.35 0.57 14.14
N ILE A 370 33.11 0.60 13.05
CA ILE A 370 33.99 -0.52 12.70
C ILE A 370 35.05 -0.65 13.79
N VAL A 371 34.99 -1.75 14.54
CA VAL A 371 35.96 -2.08 15.58
C VAL A 371 36.90 -3.20 15.14
N PRO A 372 38.13 -3.27 15.68
CA PRO A 372 39.04 -4.37 15.41
C PRO A 372 38.40 -5.72 15.73
N SER A 373 38.68 -6.72 14.89
CA SER A 373 38.23 -8.09 15.12
C SER A 373 38.86 -8.67 16.38
N VAL A 374 38.04 -9.22 17.27
CA VAL A 374 38.52 -9.90 18.49
C VAL A 374 39.36 -11.14 18.13
N GLN A 375 39.13 -11.77 16.97
CA GLN A 375 39.99 -12.87 16.49
C GLN A 375 41.44 -12.41 16.25
N GLU A 376 41.67 -11.16 15.84
CA GLU A 376 43.03 -10.62 15.72
C GLU A 376 43.61 -10.25 17.08
N LEU A 377 42.80 -9.63 17.96
CA LEU A 377 43.23 -9.30 19.32
C LEU A 377 43.66 -10.56 20.09
N ALA A 378 42.96 -11.68 19.88
CA ALA A 378 43.23 -12.95 20.55
C ALA A 378 44.41 -13.75 19.96
N LYS A 379 45.05 -13.28 18.87
CA LYS A 379 46.27 -13.94 18.34
C LYS A 379 47.47 -13.80 19.27
N GLU A 380 47.51 -12.72 20.04
CA GLU A 380 48.54 -12.48 21.04
C GLU A 380 47.97 -12.65 22.46
N PRO A 381 48.78 -13.07 23.45
CA PRO A 381 48.32 -13.18 24.82
C PRO A 381 47.83 -11.82 25.35
N ILE A 382 46.55 -11.73 25.67
CA ILE A 382 45.94 -10.51 26.23
C ILE A 382 46.08 -10.55 27.76
N PHE A 383 46.94 -9.70 28.32
CA PHE A 383 47.14 -9.60 29.77
C PHE A 383 46.20 -8.59 30.45
N ASN A 384 45.62 -7.67 29.68
CA ASN A 384 44.64 -6.69 30.14
C ASN A 384 43.52 -6.57 29.11
N ILE A 385 42.26 -6.69 29.54
CA ILE A 385 41.10 -6.53 28.66
C ILE A 385 41.00 -5.05 28.25
N PRO A 386 40.93 -4.72 26.94
CA PRO A 386 40.77 -3.33 26.52
C PRO A 386 39.49 -2.73 27.11
N THR A 387 39.56 -1.50 27.60
CA THR A 387 38.47 -0.80 28.32
C THR A 387 37.13 -0.83 27.59
N ARG A 388 37.13 -0.80 26.25
CA ARG A 388 35.91 -0.91 25.41
C ARG A 388 35.11 -2.21 25.63
N TYR A 389 35.78 -3.30 26.01
CA TYR A 389 35.16 -4.61 26.27
C TYR A 389 34.84 -4.84 27.75
N VAL A 390 35.22 -3.91 28.63
CA VAL A 390 34.83 -3.96 30.05
C VAL A 390 33.40 -3.42 30.19
N ARG A 391 32.53 -4.21 30.81
CA ARG A 391 31.14 -3.86 31.13
C ARG A 391 30.99 -3.82 32.64
N THR A 392 31.08 -2.63 33.22
CA THR A 392 30.90 -2.42 34.67
C THR A 392 29.43 -2.29 35.07
N ASP A 393 28.56 -2.19 34.09
CA ASP A 393 27.11 -2.02 34.15
C ASP A 393 26.34 -3.36 34.17
N GLN A 394 27.04 -4.49 34.03
CA GLN A 394 26.46 -5.83 34.03
C GLN A 394 26.94 -6.63 35.24
N ASP A 395 26.06 -7.50 35.74
CA ASP A 395 26.43 -8.45 36.79
C ASP A 395 27.56 -9.38 36.32
N PRO A 396 28.52 -9.74 37.20
CA PRO A 396 29.58 -10.66 36.83
C PRO A 396 29.00 -12.02 36.42
N PRO A 397 29.58 -12.68 35.40
CA PRO A 397 29.09 -13.97 34.94
C PRO A 397 29.18 -14.99 36.09
N MET A 398 28.07 -15.68 36.36
CA MET A 398 28.08 -16.82 37.28
C MET A 398 28.83 -17.97 36.62
N LEU A 399 30.05 -18.26 37.11
CA LEU A 399 30.79 -19.45 36.73
C LEU A 399 30.20 -20.64 37.50
N CYS A 400 29.33 -21.40 36.83
CA CYS A 400 28.73 -22.60 37.43
C CYS A 400 29.75 -23.74 37.38
N GLU A 401 30.30 -24.13 38.53
CA GLU A 401 31.25 -25.25 38.64
C GLU A 401 30.55 -26.63 38.54
N ASP A 402 29.22 -26.67 38.61
CA ASP A 402 28.44 -27.92 38.65
C ASP A 402 27.45 -28.02 37.48
N VAL A 403 27.95 -28.55 36.35
CA VAL A 403 27.23 -28.64 35.06
C VAL A 403 25.96 -29.51 35.14
N ASN A 404 25.81 -30.32 36.19
CA ASN A 404 24.72 -31.29 36.33
C ASN A 404 23.40 -30.69 36.85
N HIS A 405 23.37 -29.41 37.22
CA HIS A 405 22.17 -28.74 37.77
C HIS A 405 21.69 -27.52 36.96
N ILE A 406 22.09 -27.44 35.68
CA ILE A 406 21.64 -26.37 34.79
C ILE A 406 20.22 -26.69 34.30
N PRO A 407 19.24 -25.77 34.45
CA PRO A 407 17.91 -25.93 33.91
C PRO A 407 17.97 -26.14 32.39
N SER A 408 17.46 -27.28 31.89
CA SER A 408 17.43 -27.55 30.46
C SER A 408 16.30 -26.76 29.80
N ILE A 409 16.62 -26.09 28.69
CA ILE A 409 15.64 -25.36 27.90
C ILE A 409 14.56 -26.32 27.36
N PRO A 410 13.30 -25.90 27.22
CA PRO A 410 12.25 -26.76 26.66
C PRO A 410 12.62 -27.28 25.27
N VAL A 411 12.33 -28.55 24.97
CA VAL A 411 12.60 -29.18 23.66
C VAL A 411 11.29 -29.51 22.97
N ILE A 412 11.07 -29.00 21.76
CA ILE A 412 9.84 -29.18 20.97
C ILE A 412 10.10 -30.12 19.80
N ASP A 413 9.31 -31.20 19.71
CA ASP A 413 9.35 -32.13 18.58
C ASP A 413 8.45 -31.62 17.44
N LEU A 414 9.06 -31.08 16.38
CA LEU A 414 8.33 -30.48 15.28
C LEU A 414 7.57 -31.53 14.45
N GLN A 415 8.08 -32.75 14.35
CA GLN A 415 7.39 -33.81 13.63
C GLN A 415 6.09 -34.17 14.37
N ARG A 416 6.13 -34.32 15.69
CA ARG A 416 4.93 -34.55 16.51
C ARG A 416 3.95 -33.38 16.46
N LEU A 417 4.46 -32.15 16.44
CA LEU A 417 3.63 -30.96 16.30
C LEU A 417 2.86 -30.96 14.97
N LEU A 418 3.46 -31.49 13.90
CA LEU A 418 2.91 -31.50 12.55
C LEU A 418 2.13 -32.79 12.20
N SER A 419 2.32 -33.90 12.93
CA SER A 419 1.83 -35.24 12.56
C SER A 419 0.40 -35.60 13.04
N ILE A 420 -0.60 -34.77 12.70
CA ILE A 420 -2.04 -35.11 12.62
C ILE A 420 -2.91 -34.85 13.88
N GLY A 421 -4.08 -34.23 13.63
CA GLY A 421 -5.36 -34.59 14.26
C GLY A 421 -5.75 -33.82 15.52
N LYS A 422 -6.88 -33.10 15.45
CA LYS A 422 -7.55 -32.41 16.57
C LYS A 422 -8.01 -33.39 17.67
N SER A 423 -7.13 -33.85 18.54
CA SER A 423 -7.44 -34.15 19.95
C SER A 423 -6.14 -34.51 20.68
N GLU A 424 -5.75 -33.67 21.64
CA GLU A 424 -4.62 -33.85 22.57
C GLU A 424 -3.21 -33.65 21.98
N ASN A 425 -2.91 -32.40 21.59
CA ASN A 425 -1.56 -32.03 21.20
C ASN A 425 -0.74 -31.57 22.42
N HIS A 426 -0.24 -32.54 23.20
CA HIS A 426 0.69 -32.31 24.31
C HIS A 426 1.92 -31.47 23.89
N GLU A 427 2.35 -31.59 22.63
CA GLU A 427 3.49 -30.85 22.10
C GLU A 427 3.16 -29.36 21.83
N LEU A 428 1.90 -29.05 21.48
CA LEU A 428 1.42 -27.67 21.35
C LEU A 428 1.33 -26.97 22.71
N GLU A 429 0.90 -27.69 23.75
CA GLU A 429 0.91 -27.17 25.12
C GLU A 429 2.34 -26.92 25.61
N LYS A 430 3.26 -27.85 25.32
CA LYS A 430 4.68 -27.69 25.61
C LYS A 430 5.29 -26.47 24.90
N LEU A 431 4.93 -26.25 23.64
CA LEU A 431 5.33 -25.05 22.89
C LEU A 431 4.75 -23.78 23.52
N HIS A 432 3.47 -23.79 23.89
CA HIS A 432 2.83 -22.66 24.57
C HIS A 432 3.53 -22.30 25.88
N LEU A 433 3.82 -23.29 26.73
CA LEU A 433 4.54 -23.08 27.99
C LEU A 433 5.97 -22.60 27.76
N ALA A 434 6.68 -23.15 26.78
CA ALA A 434 8.03 -22.69 26.43
C ALA A 434 8.04 -21.22 26.02
N CYS A 435 7.10 -20.79 25.18
CA CYS A 435 6.96 -19.39 24.78
C CYS A 435 6.59 -18.48 25.97
N LYS A 436 5.72 -18.95 26.86
CA LYS A 436 5.20 -18.16 27.99
C LYS A 436 6.19 -18.01 29.14
N GLU A 437 6.92 -19.07 29.48
CA GLU A 437 7.74 -19.13 30.70
C GLU A 437 9.24 -18.94 30.43
N TRP A 438 9.72 -19.36 29.26
CA TRP A 438 11.16 -19.35 28.94
C TRP A 438 11.53 -18.33 27.87
N GLY A 439 10.66 -18.10 26.89
CA GLY A 439 10.95 -17.24 25.73
C GLY A 439 11.95 -17.83 24.73
N PHE A 440 12.56 -18.99 25.03
CA PHE A 440 13.42 -19.78 24.14
C PHE A 440 13.18 -21.28 24.30
N PHE A 441 13.39 -22.04 23.23
CA PHE A 441 13.25 -23.50 23.20
C PHE A 441 14.09 -24.13 22.09
N GLN A 442 14.45 -25.40 22.26
CA GLN A 442 15.09 -26.20 21.22
C GLN A 442 14.04 -26.87 20.35
N ILE A 443 14.33 -27.06 19.06
CA ILE A 443 13.48 -27.84 18.16
C ILE A 443 14.24 -29.09 17.70
N ILE A 444 13.58 -30.24 17.72
CA ILE A 444 14.07 -31.51 17.15
C ILE A 444 13.10 -32.01 16.09
N ASN A 445 13.56 -32.98 15.29
CA ASN A 445 12.76 -33.59 14.20
C ASN A 445 12.17 -32.55 13.23
N HIS A 446 12.89 -31.44 13.02
CA HIS A 446 12.45 -30.29 12.21
C HIS A 446 12.47 -30.52 10.69
N GLY A 447 12.77 -31.73 10.21
CA GLY A 447 12.82 -32.06 8.78
C GLY A 447 14.03 -31.52 8.01
N VAL A 448 14.76 -30.52 8.52
CA VAL A 448 16.05 -30.10 7.93
C VAL A 448 17.05 -31.26 7.95
N SER A 449 17.65 -31.55 6.79
CA SER A 449 18.60 -32.67 6.62
C SER A 449 19.79 -32.56 7.56
N HIS A 450 20.11 -33.65 8.26
CA HIS A 450 21.32 -33.75 9.09
C HIS A 450 22.60 -33.45 8.29
N SER A 451 22.68 -33.90 7.03
CA SER A 451 23.84 -33.62 6.18
C SER A 451 23.97 -32.13 5.84
N LEU A 452 22.85 -31.40 5.73
CA LEU A 452 22.86 -29.96 5.51
C LEU A 452 23.32 -29.22 6.77
N VAL A 453 22.84 -29.61 7.95
CA VAL A 453 23.26 -29.01 9.22
C VAL A 453 24.76 -29.23 9.46
N GLU A 454 25.27 -30.45 9.25
CA GLU A 454 26.70 -30.73 9.37
C GLU A 454 27.54 -29.97 8.35
N LYS A 455 27.08 -29.90 7.09
CA LYS A 455 27.74 -29.09 6.07
C LYS A 455 27.75 -27.62 6.49
N PHE A 456 26.64 -27.07 6.95
CA PHE A 456 26.56 -25.69 7.39
C PHE A 456 27.50 -25.41 8.56
N ARG A 457 27.53 -26.28 9.59
CA ARG A 457 28.51 -26.19 10.69
C ARG A 457 29.95 -26.16 10.17
N SER A 458 30.29 -27.06 9.25
CA SER A 458 31.63 -27.10 8.65
C SER A 458 31.96 -25.82 7.87
N GLU A 459 31.04 -25.31 7.05
CA GLU A 459 31.26 -24.09 6.26
C GLU A 459 31.35 -22.84 7.14
N VAL A 460 30.58 -22.75 8.23
CA VAL A 460 30.69 -21.64 9.19
C VAL A 460 32.06 -21.64 9.86
N VAL A 461 32.57 -22.79 10.30
CA VAL A 461 33.92 -22.90 10.87
C VAL A 461 34.97 -22.46 9.85
N LYS A 462 34.91 -22.98 8.62
CA LYS A 462 35.83 -22.60 7.53
C LYS A 462 35.79 -21.09 7.25
N PHE A 463 34.60 -20.50 7.27
CA PHE A 463 34.43 -19.05 7.10
C PHE A 463 35.21 -18.27 8.16
N PHE A 464 35.08 -18.64 9.45
CA PHE A 464 35.79 -17.95 10.53
C PHE A 464 37.30 -18.24 10.55
N GLU A 465 37.75 -19.34 9.94
CA GLU A 465 39.16 -19.68 9.70
C GLU A 465 39.79 -18.94 8.52
N LEU A 466 38.99 -18.29 7.64
CA LEU A 466 39.53 -17.52 6.52
C LEU A 466 40.52 -16.45 7.00
N PRO A 467 41.56 -16.12 6.19
CA PRO A 467 42.43 -15.00 6.46
C PRO A 467 41.61 -13.71 6.65
N MET A 468 42.03 -12.85 7.57
CA MET A 468 41.32 -11.60 7.83
C MET A 468 41.17 -10.71 6.60
N GLU A 469 42.11 -10.78 5.66
CA GLU A 469 42.04 -10.02 4.41
C GLU A 469 40.84 -10.42 3.54
N GLU A 470 40.46 -11.70 3.55
CA GLU A 470 39.26 -12.18 2.85
C GLU A 470 37.98 -11.79 3.62
N LYS A 471 38.01 -11.90 4.96
CA LYS A 471 36.85 -11.51 5.79
C LYS A 471 36.58 -10.00 5.76
N ARG A 472 37.62 -9.17 5.58
CA ARG A 472 37.51 -7.71 5.41
C ARG A 472 36.74 -7.28 4.17
N LYS A 473 36.78 -8.07 3.09
CA LYS A 473 36.00 -7.79 1.88
C LYS A 473 34.49 -7.87 2.12
N LEU A 474 34.11 -8.58 3.18
CA LEU A 474 32.73 -8.75 3.61
C LEU A 474 32.39 -7.85 4.80
N TRP A 475 33.21 -6.85 5.12
CA TRP A 475 32.94 -5.97 6.25
C TRP A 475 31.59 -5.30 6.14
N GLN A 476 30.93 -5.20 7.29
CA GLN A 476 29.68 -4.49 7.41
C GLN A 476 29.84 -3.04 6.97
N HIS A 477 28.94 -2.57 6.11
CA HIS A 477 28.88 -1.16 5.72
C HIS A 477 28.29 -0.33 6.88
N PRO A 478 28.76 0.90 7.17
CA PRO A 478 28.25 1.71 8.29
C PRO A 478 26.73 1.97 8.26
N ASP A 479 26.12 1.91 7.08
CA ASP A 479 24.69 2.14 6.85
C ASP A 479 23.91 0.83 6.54
N ASN A 480 24.53 -0.36 6.65
CA ASN A 480 23.87 -1.66 6.44
C ASN A 480 24.25 -2.65 7.57
N HIS A 481 23.37 -3.59 7.91
CA HIS A 481 23.54 -4.57 8.97
C HIS A 481 24.16 -5.88 8.48
N GLU A 482 24.27 -6.03 7.17
CA GLU A 482 24.84 -7.19 6.52
C GLU A 482 26.36 -7.09 6.44
N GLY A 483 27.06 -8.14 6.88
CA GLY A 483 28.50 -8.27 6.74
C GLY A 483 29.18 -8.88 7.97
N PHE A 484 30.51 -8.93 7.92
CA PHE A 484 31.40 -9.38 8.97
C PHE A 484 31.74 -8.19 9.89
N GLY A 485 31.38 -8.24 11.16
CA GLY A 485 31.60 -7.12 12.09
C GLY A 485 30.85 -7.28 13.42
N GLN A 486 30.98 -6.27 14.29
CA GLN A 486 30.15 -6.14 15.49
C GLN A 486 29.02 -5.15 15.23
N LEU A 487 27.81 -5.54 15.57
CA LEU A 487 26.62 -4.70 15.52
C LEU A 487 26.51 -3.85 16.79
N PHE A 488 25.82 -2.71 16.70
CA PHE A 488 25.47 -1.84 17.84
C PHE A 488 26.66 -1.19 18.58
N VAL A 489 27.75 -0.87 17.88
CA VAL A 489 28.89 -0.18 18.48
C VAL A 489 28.76 1.34 18.35
N VAL A 490 28.44 2.02 19.44
CA VAL A 490 28.34 3.49 19.51
C VAL A 490 29.63 4.14 20.03
N SER A 491 29.84 5.44 19.75
CA SER A 491 31.00 6.19 20.30
C SER A 491 30.83 6.45 21.80
N GLU A 492 31.92 6.66 22.54
CA GLU A 492 31.85 6.98 23.98
C GLU A 492 31.13 8.32 24.25
N GLU A 493 31.09 9.23 23.27
CA GLU A 493 30.37 10.51 23.34
C GLU A 493 28.85 10.36 23.16
N GLN A 494 28.37 9.22 22.63
CA GLN A 494 26.95 8.92 22.43
C GLN A 494 26.31 8.16 23.60
N LYS A 495 27.05 7.91 24.70
CA LYS A 495 26.55 7.20 25.90
C LYS A 495 25.79 8.10 26.89
N LEU A 496 25.24 9.23 26.45
CA LEU A 496 24.52 10.21 27.30
C LEU A 496 23.01 10.18 27.04
#